data_AF-A0A150G1B5-F1
#
_entry.id   AF-A0A150G1B5-F1
#
_cell.length_a   1.000
_cell.length_b   1.000
_cell.length_c   1.000
_cell.angle_alpha   90.00
_cell.angle_beta   90.00
_cell.angle_gamma   90.00
#
_symmetry.space_group_name_H-M   'P 1'
#
loop_
_entity.id
_entity.type
_entity.pdbx_description
1 polymer ?
#
loop_
_entity_poly.entity_id
_entity_poly.type
_entity_poly.pdbx_seq_one_letter_code
_entity_poly.pdbx_strand_id
1 'polypeptide(L)'
;MTAPAGEAIVLGDIADVKLQSRAWPVAAAVAERLWSDVGVRDAREAAERFQQHSCRMAARGVAVQPLAPGACPAAGSAARAGGDGEVGDT
;
A
#
# COMPACT_ATOMS: atom_id res chain seq x y z
N MET A 1 -13.55 -22.04 -2.80
CA MET A 1 -12.22 -21.40 -2.77
C MET A 1 -11.75 -21.42 -1.34
N THR A 2 -10.67 -22.13 -1.03
CA THR A 2 -10.09 -22.18 0.32
C THR A 2 -8.92 -21.20 0.34
N ALA A 3 -8.98 -20.20 1.21
CA ALA A 3 -7.87 -19.29 1.45
C ALA A 3 -6.68 -20.07 2.05
N PRO A 4 -5.43 -19.82 1.62
CA PRO A 4 -4.27 -20.38 2.30
C PRO A 4 -4.18 -19.79 3.72
N ALA A 5 -3.75 -20.61 4.68
CA ALA A 5 -3.42 -20.15 6.03
C ALA A 5 -1.96 -19.66 6.09
N GLY A 6 -1.68 -18.65 6.90
CA GLY A 6 -0.35 -18.09 7.07
C GLY A 6 -0.36 -16.86 7.96
N GLU A 7 0.83 -16.38 8.31
CA GLU A 7 1.04 -15.28 9.26
C GLU A 7 2.26 -14.43 8.88
N ALA A 8 2.29 -13.21 9.42
CA ALA A 8 3.44 -12.32 9.35
C ALA A 8 3.91 -12.02 10.78
N ILE A 9 5.21 -12.20 11.05
CA ILE A 9 5.80 -12.03 12.38
C ILE A 9 6.91 -10.97 12.30
N VAL A 10 6.90 -10.05 13.27
CA VAL A 10 8.00 -9.11 13.51
C VAL A 10 8.73 -9.56 14.77
N LEU A 11 10.05 -9.73 14.68
CA LEU A 11 10.87 -10.14 15.81
C LEU A 11 11.05 -8.97 16.82
N GLY A 12 11.15 -9.31 18.10
CA GLY A 12 11.23 -8.37 19.22
C GLY A 12 12.58 -7.69 19.42
N ASP A 13 13.54 -7.85 18.50
CA ASP A 13 14.80 -7.11 18.48
C ASP A 13 14.64 -5.68 17.92
N ILE A 14 13.45 -5.37 17.39
CA ILE A 14 13.09 -4.06 16.86
C ILE A 14 12.55 -3.17 17.98
N ALA A 15 13.07 -1.95 18.06
CA ALA A 15 12.56 -0.94 19.00
C ALA A 15 11.07 -0.64 18.75
N ASP A 16 10.30 -0.43 19.82
CA ASP A 16 8.85 -0.19 19.77
C ASP A 16 8.47 0.96 18.81
N VAL A 17 9.27 2.03 18.80
CA VAL A 17 9.08 3.20 17.91
C VAL A 17 9.21 2.87 16.42
N LYS A 18 9.78 1.72 16.08
CA LYS A 18 9.93 1.24 14.70
C LYS A 18 8.98 0.11 14.35
N LEU A 19 8.18 -0.39 15.30
CA LEU A 19 7.28 -1.53 15.10
C LEU A 19 6.36 -1.32 13.88
N GLN A 20 5.65 -0.20 13.84
CA GLN A 20 4.71 0.08 12.74
C GLN A 20 5.42 0.20 11.39
N SER A 21 6.51 0.97 11.32
CA SER A 21 7.30 1.12 10.09
C SER A 21 7.96 -0.18 9.64
N ARG A 22 8.17 -1.13 10.54
CA ARG A 22 8.71 -2.45 10.21
C ARG A 22 7.63 -3.41 9.73
N ALA A 23 6.45 -3.35 10.35
CA ALA A 23 5.32 -4.19 10.03
C ALA A 23 4.64 -3.79 8.71
N TRP A 24 4.45 -2.48 8.47
CA TRP A 24 3.69 -1.97 7.34
C TRP A 24 4.62 -1.32 6.30
N PRO A 25 4.46 -1.63 5.00
CA PRO A 25 3.31 -2.30 4.36
C PRO A 25 3.47 -3.82 4.17
N VAL A 26 4.55 -4.43 4.65
CA VAL A 26 4.88 -5.85 4.41
C VAL A 26 3.77 -6.79 4.89
N ALA A 27 3.21 -6.56 6.08
CA ALA A 27 2.10 -7.35 6.60
C ALA A 27 0.83 -7.24 5.72
N ALA A 28 0.63 -6.11 5.02
CA ALA A 28 -0.47 -5.96 4.07
C ALA A 28 -0.28 -6.84 2.83
N ALA A 29 0.97 -7.06 2.40
CA ALA A 29 1.27 -7.99 1.31
C ALA A 29 0.95 -9.44 1.66
N VAL A 30 1.26 -9.85 2.90
CA VAL A 30 0.86 -11.17 3.41
C VAL A 30 -0.66 -11.28 3.49
N ALA A 31 -1.34 -10.28 4.03
CA ALA A 31 -2.80 -10.24 4.12
C ALA A 31 -3.47 -10.35 2.74
N GLU A 32 -2.99 -9.60 1.74
CA GLU A 32 -3.48 -9.70 0.37
C GLU A 32 -3.33 -11.12 -0.17
N ARG A 33 -2.22 -11.80 0.16
CA ARG A 33 -2.01 -13.16 -0.32
C ARG A 33 -2.89 -14.21 0.32
N LEU A 34 -3.28 -14.03 1.58
CA LEU A 34 -4.21 -14.91 2.27
C LEU A 34 -5.65 -14.67 1.81
N TRP A 35 -5.99 -13.43 1.44
CA TRP A 35 -7.37 -13.05 1.11
C TRP A 35 -7.72 -13.14 -0.38
N SER A 36 -6.79 -12.82 -1.26
CA SER A 36 -7.05 -12.72 -2.70
C SER A 36 -7.10 -14.09 -3.36
N ASP A 37 -7.76 -14.15 -4.53
CA ASP A 37 -7.74 -15.34 -5.37
C ASP A 37 -6.30 -15.82 -5.64
N VAL A 38 -6.16 -17.14 -5.82
CA VAL A 38 -4.87 -17.78 -6.04
C VAL A 38 -4.19 -17.25 -7.30
N GLY A 39 -4.93 -16.76 -8.30
CA GLY A 39 -4.40 -16.17 -9.52
C GLY A 39 -3.82 -14.76 -9.38
N VAL A 40 -4.15 -14.02 -8.32
CA VAL A 40 -3.72 -12.61 -8.12
C VAL A 40 -2.28 -12.54 -7.60
N ARG A 41 -1.30 -12.91 -8.42
CA ARG A 41 0.11 -13.09 -7.99
C ARG A 41 1.10 -12.15 -8.67
N ASP A 42 0.64 -11.29 -9.57
CA ASP A 42 1.51 -10.35 -10.28
C ASP A 42 1.95 -9.22 -9.34
N ALA A 43 3.25 -9.14 -9.08
CA ALA A 43 3.84 -8.14 -8.19
C ALA A 43 3.89 -6.73 -8.80
N ARG A 44 3.95 -6.59 -10.14
CA ARG A 44 3.91 -5.29 -10.81
C ARG A 44 2.52 -4.69 -10.73
N GLU A 45 1.50 -5.49 -11.00
CA GLU A 45 0.11 -5.10 -10.79
C GLU A 45 -0.16 -4.75 -9.32
N ALA A 46 0.53 -5.45 -8.39
CA ALA A 46 0.44 -5.19 -6.97
C ALA A 46 1.05 -3.86 -6.53
N ALA A 47 2.11 -3.41 -7.18
CA ALA A 47 2.87 -2.25 -6.75
C ALA A 47 2.01 -0.98 -6.67
N GLU A 48 1.17 -0.74 -7.69
CA GLU A 48 0.30 0.45 -7.74
C GLU A 48 -0.76 0.43 -6.63
N ARG A 49 -1.43 -0.71 -6.43
CA ARG A 49 -2.43 -0.86 -5.35
C ARG A 49 -1.79 -0.79 -3.96
N PHE A 50 -0.59 -1.33 -3.76
CA PHE A 50 0.13 -1.22 -2.49
C PHE A 50 0.62 0.19 -2.21
N GLN A 51 0.99 0.96 -3.24
CA GLN A 51 1.34 2.36 -3.06
C GLN A 51 0.12 3.16 -2.57
N GLN A 52 -1.05 2.98 -3.20
CA GLN A 52 -2.28 3.63 -2.77
C GLN A 52 -2.72 3.17 -1.36
N HIS A 53 -2.56 1.88 -1.05
CA HIS A 53 -2.86 1.36 0.28
C HIS A 53 -1.91 1.90 1.36
N SER A 54 -0.62 1.99 1.06
CA SER A 54 0.40 2.61 1.93
C SER A 54 0.06 4.06 2.24
N CYS A 55 -0.34 4.83 1.23
CA CYS A 55 -0.80 6.21 1.42
C CYS A 55 -2.08 6.28 2.26
N ARG A 56 -3.03 5.37 2.05
CA ARG A 56 -4.24 5.25 2.88
C ARG A 56 -3.94 4.89 4.34
N MET A 57 -2.91 4.09 4.61
CA MET A 57 -2.46 3.77 5.97
C MET A 57 -1.78 4.97 6.62
N ALA A 58 -0.87 5.63 5.90
CA ALA A 58 -0.19 6.84 6.37
C ALA A 58 -1.17 7.98 6.70
N ALA A 59 -2.18 8.19 5.84
CA ALA A 59 -3.24 9.17 6.08
C ALA A 59 -4.08 8.88 7.35
N ARG A 60 -4.04 7.65 7.85
CA ARG A 60 -4.69 7.24 9.12
C ARG A 60 -3.75 7.27 10.32
N GLY A 61 -2.53 7.80 10.16
CA GLY A 61 -1.55 7.90 11.24
C GLY A 61 -0.75 6.62 11.49
N VAL A 62 -0.82 5.62 10.60
CA VAL A 62 0.07 4.45 10.67
C VAL A 62 1.42 4.83 10.10
N ALA A 63 2.51 4.61 10.84
CA ALA A 63 3.85 4.76 10.28
C ALA A 63 4.14 3.63 9.28
N VAL A 64 4.27 3.94 7.99
CA VAL A 64 4.49 2.98 6.91
C VAL A 64 5.88 3.16 6.32
N GLN A 65 6.57 2.06 5.98
CA GLN A 65 7.79 2.12 5.20
C GLN A 65 7.51 2.58 3.75
N PRO A 66 8.27 3.54 3.19
CA PRO A 66 8.11 3.93 1.79
C PRO A 66 8.36 2.74 0.84
N LEU A 67 7.41 2.47 -0.07
CA LEU A 67 7.50 1.36 -1.02
C LEU A 67 8.34 1.73 -2.25
N ALA A 68 8.22 2.98 -2.72
CA ALA A 68 8.93 3.54 -3.85
C ALA A 68 9.16 5.05 -3.65
N PRO A 69 10.13 5.67 -4.36
CA PRO A 69 10.25 7.11 -4.40
C PRO A 69 8.94 7.76 -4.91
N GLY A 70 8.39 8.70 -4.16
CA GLY A 70 7.15 9.37 -4.51
C GLY A 70 6.42 9.92 -3.29
N ALA A 71 5.57 10.92 -3.51
CA ALA A 71 4.74 11.50 -2.47
C ALA A 71 3.34 10.85 -2.49
N CYS A 72 2.73 10.70 -1.32
CA CYS A 72 1.32 10.41 -1.26
C CYS A 72 0.51 11.63 -1.72
N PRO A 73 -0.60 11.43 -2.46
CA PRO A 73 -1.50 12.53 -2.78
C PRO A 73 -1.98 13.20 -1.50
N ALA A 74 -2.00 14.54 -1.47
CA ALA A 74 -2.56 15.28 -0.36
C ALA A 74 -4.02 14.84 -0.13
N ALA A 75 -4.44 14.73 1.13
CA ALA A 75 -5.80 14.36 1.50
C ALA A 75 -6.79 15.38 0.89
N GLY A 76 -7.31 15.06 -0.30
CA GLY A 76 -8.15 15.96 -1.11
C GLY A 76 -8.01 15.81 -2.62
N SER A 77 -6.93 15.20 -3.15
CA SER A 77 -6.71 15.14 -4.61
C SER A 77 -7.19 13.88 -5.32
N ALA A 78 -7.76 12.90 -4.61
CA ALA A 78 -8.18 11.61 -5.19
C ALA A 78 -9.58 11.62 -5.86
N ALA A 79 -10.25 12.77 -5.97
CA ALA A 79 -11.61 12.89 -6.52
C ALA A 79 -11.69 13.53 -7.92
N ARG A 80 -10.58 13.70 -8.64
CA ARG A 80 -10.61 14.10 -10.06
C ARG A 80 -9.90 13.07 -10.92
N ALA A 81 -10.56 11.93 -11.11
CA ALA A 81 -10.28 11.05 -12.22
C ALA A 81 -11.19 11.43 -13.40
N GLY A 82 -10.59 11.70 -14.58
CA GLY A 82 -11.26 11.66 -15.87
C GLY A 82 -11.81 12.98 -16.41
N GLY A 83 -11.35 13.37 -17.61
CA GLY A 83 -12.06 14.33 -18.48
C GLY A 83 -11.17 15.39 -19.12
N ASP A 84 -10.67 15.06 -20.31
CA ASP A 84 -10.52 15.93 -21.48
C ASP A 84 -9.40 17.00 -21.48
N GLY A 85 -8.58 16.90 -22.54
CA GLY A 85 -7.54 17.87 -22.81
C GLY A 85 -8.09 19.22 -23.22
N GLU A 86 -7.30 20.26 -22.95
CA GLU A 86 -7.28 21.44 -23.80
C GLU A 86 -5.84 21.97 -23.83
N VAL A 87 -5.26 21.92 -25.04
CA VAL A 87 -4.12 22.73 -25.44
C VAL A 87 -4.68 24.10 -25.81
N GLY A 88 -4.14 25.17 -25.23
CA GLY A 88 -4.30 26.58 -25.64
C GLY A 88 -3.40 27.41 -24.74
N ASP A 89 -2.23 27.87 -25.20
CA ASP A 89 -2.00 29.09 -26.00
C ASP A 89 -2.75 30.31 -25.43
N THR A 90 -2.05 31.02 -24.55
CA THR A 90 -1.72 32.45 -24.69
C THR A 90 -0.45 32.74 -23.90
#